data_AF-A0AAV1C7I7-F1
#
_entry.id   AF-A0AAV1C7I7-F1
#
_cell.length_a   1.000
_cell.length_b   1.000
_cell.length_c   1.000
_cell.angle_alpha   90.00
_cell.angle_beta   90.00
_cell.angle_gamma   90.00
#
_symmetry.space_group_name_H-M   'P 1'
#
loop_
_entity.id
_entity.type
_entity.pdbx_description
1 polymer ?
#
loop_
_entity_poly.entity_id
_entity_poly.type
_entity_poly.pdbx_seq_one_letter_code
_entity_poly.pdbx_strand_id
1 'polypeptide(L)'
;MKTDSGINRLQSCTSGGSYKYEVPQRFPTQSFPISLTATHQPSHQLSSFFFGCWYSTTSTPASSAAAALAYPFVVAVAKMSQEGGEIGSRKPVTSPFDEAMEALSSLITKRSRADKSNKGDRFDILFDYIKILELEEPIKQMKIIHVAGTKGKGSTCTFTESILRNCGFHTGLFTSPHLIDVRERFRLDGADISEEKFLAYFWWCWDKLKEYVSEELPMPTYFRFLALLAFKIFAAEQVDVAILEVGLGGRFDATNVIESPVVCGITSLGYDHMEILGNTLGQIAGEKAGIFKRGVPAFTVPQPNEAMRVLEGRASELDIPLQVTTTLDPTLLNGLNLGLEGEHQFVNAGLAVALCSTWLERTGNAVVDYLKDAKQTSLPEQFLRGLTTASMQGRAQIVPDHVVESGISGDLVYYLDGAHSPESMDVCAKWFSTAIKEDHEPKDGVHTKSIASHHVQNGYQNGSRKNSMQILLFNCMSVRDPQLLLPRLTNACTSHGVHFDKALFVPNTSVYYKVGTGSVLPTDANVDLSWQLNLQKLWENLNHGEKEREVKSTDTSFEEDVDKKSVQFSERSSVFPSIPHAISWLRECVRKNKSLRLQVLVTGSLHLVGDVLRLVK
;
A
#
# COMPACT_ATOMS: atom_id res chain seq x y z
N MET A 1 32.63 38.96 -6.35
CA MET A 1 33.42 40.20 -6.51
C MET A 1 33.12 40.77 -7.88
N LYS A 2 32.76 42.07 -7.90
CA LYS A 2 32.49 42.99 -9.02
C LYS A 2 31.16 42.85 -9.75
N THR A 3 30.34 43.84 -9.43
CA THR A 3 29.08 44.34 -9.95
C THR A 3 29.27 45.17 -11.22
N ASP A 4 28.17 45.37 -11.94
CA ASP A 4 27.63 46.65 -12.51
C ASP A 4 26.86 46.30 -13.81
N SER A 5 25.52 46.26 -13.86
CA SER A 5 24.49 47.31 -13.75
C SER A 5 24.53 48.37 -14.86
N GLY A 6 23.48 48.44 -15.68
CA GLY A 6 23.26 49.50 -16.66
C GLY A 6 21.92 49.38 -17.40
N ILE A 7 20.93 50.12 -16.90
CA ILE A 7 19.55 50.29 -17.38
C ILE A 7 19.46 51.50 -18.34
N ASN A 8 18.57 51.46 -19.36
CA ASN A 8 17.86 52.62 -19.95
C ASN A 8 16.61 52.11 -20.69
N ARG A 9 15.36 52.29 -20.21
CA ARG A 9 14.40 53.44 -20.22
C ARG A 9 13.73 53.76 -21.57
N LEU A 10 12.39 53.65 -21.61
CA LEU A 10 11.33 54.62 -22.07
C LEU A 10 10.02 53.85 -22.39
N GLN A 11 8.99 53.84 -21.50
CA GLN A 11 7.74 54.66 -21.51
C GLN A 11 6.96 54.66 -22.84
N SER A 12 5.86 53.91 -22.99
CA SER A 12 4.45 54.11 -22.53
C SER A 12 3.60 55.03 -23.42
N CYS A 13 2.54 54.49 -24.04
CA CYS A 13 1.25 55.17 -24.29
C CYS A 13 0.14 54.16 -24.73
N THR A 14 -0.83 53.99 -23.81
CA THR A 14 -2.29 53.81 -23.90
C THR A 14 -3.04 53.40 -25.20
N SER A 15 -4.02 52.51 -24.96
CA SER A 15 -5.44 52.51 -25.35
C SER A 15 -5.95 51.60 -26.48
N GLY A 16 -6.96 50.78 -26.11
CA GLY A 16 -8.20 50.57 -26.87
C GLY A 16 -8.22 49.45 -27.92
N GLY A 17 -9.08 48.45 -27.73
CA GLY A 17 -9.52 47.60 -28.85
C GLY A 17 -9.96 46.18 -28.47
N SER A 18 -11.23 46.05 -28.08
CA SER A 18 -11.97 44.78 -28.04
C SER A 18 -12.11 44.15 -29.43
N TYR A 19 -11.82 42.85 -29.58
CA TYR A 19 -12.24 42.07 -30.75
C TYR A 19 -12.98 40.80 -30.33
N LYS A 20 -14.25 40.75 -30.75
CA LYS A 20 -15.16 39.60 -30.75
C LYS A 20 -14.74 38.61 -31.84
N TYR A 21 -14.82 37.31 -31.56
CA TYR A 21 -14.78 36.27 -32.59
C TYR A 21 -16.21 35.93 -33.03
N GLU A 22 -16.46 36.03 -34.34
CA GLU A 22 -17.72 35.68 -35.01
C GLU A 22 -17.73 34.23 -35.50
N VAL A 23 -18.94 33.66 -35.49
CA VAL A 23 -19.38 32.35 -35.99
C VAL A 23 -19.77 32.47 -37.46
N PRO A 24 -19.53 31.47 -38.33
CA PRO A 24 -20.19 31.39 -39.64
C PRO A 24 -21.35 30.36 -39.67
N GLN A 25 -22.50 30.75 -40.22
CA GLN A 25 -23.63 29.87 -40.56
C GLN A 25 -23.80 29.70 -42.09
N ARG A 26 -24.03 28.42 -42.50
CA ARG A 26 -24.93 27.79 -43.52
C ARG A 26 -25.13 28.44 -44.92
N PHE A 27 -25.26 27.69 -46.03
CA PHE A 27 -26.34 26.75 -46.50
C PHE A 27 -25.91 26.10 -47.86
N PRO A 28 -26.65 25.20 -48.59
CA PRO A 28 -28.09 24.90 -48.57
C PRO A 28 -28.54 23.41 -48.63
N THR A 29 -29.85 23.26 -48.47
CA THR A 29 -30.72 22.07 -48.46
C THR A 29 -31.12 21.57 -49.86
N GLN A 30 -31.30 20.26 -50.02
CA GLN A 30 -32.16 19.64 -51.05
C GLN A 30 -33.06 18.57 -50.41
N SER A 31 -34.29 18.50 -50.91
CA SER A 31 -35.42 17.69 -50.47
C SER A 31 -35.99 16.90 -51.66
N PHE A 32 -36.38 15.63 -51.46
CA PHE A 32 -37.45 14.96 -52.24
C PHE A 32 -38.16 13.89 -51.36
N PRO A 33 -39.44 13.52 -51.64
CA PRO A 33 -40.40 13.01 -50.66
C PRO A 33 -41.02 11.61 -50.95
N ILE A 34 -41.99 11.20 -50.10
CA ILE A 34 -43.07 10.17 -50.26
C ILE A 34 -42.65 8.75 -49.77
N SER A 35 -43.40 7.92 -49.02
CA SER A 35 -44.84 7.79 -48.68
C SER A 35 -45.05 7.16 -47.29
N LEU A 36 -46.21 7.47 -46.70
CA LEU A 36 -46.88 6.76 -45.60
C LEU A 36 -47.33 5.34 -45.98
N THR A 37 -47.38 4.44 -44.98
CA THR A 37 -48.56 3.61 -44.70
C THR A 37 -48.60 3.27 -43.20
N ALA A 38 -49.77 3.52 -42.60
CA ALA A 38 -50.15 3.20 -41.23
C ALA A 38 -50.86 1.85 -41.17
N THR A 39 -50.80 1.16 -40.02
CA THR A 39 -51.87 0.27 -39.55
C THR A 39 -52.00 0.25 -38.02
N HIS A 40 -53.19 0.64 -37.58
CA HIS A 40 -53.94 0.46 -36.32
C HIS A 40 -53.58 -0.78 -35.45
N GLN A 41 -53.34 -0.63 -34.12
CA GLN A 41 -54.26 -0.82 -32.94
C GLN A 41 -54.59 -2.29 -32.56
N PRO A 42 -55.13 -2.62 -31.36
CA PRO A 42 -54.98 -2.07 -29.99
C PRO A 42 -54.94 -3.15 -28.83
N SER A 43 -54.94 -2.68 -27.57
CA SER A 43 -55.46 -3.30 -26.31
C SER A 43 -54.71 -4.51 -25.71
N HIS A 44 -54.55 -4.77 -24.39
CA HIS A 44 -55.24 -4.49 -23.11
C HIS A 44 -54.17 -4.32 -22.00
N GLN A 45 -54.22 -3.43 -21.01
CA GLN A 45 -55.09 -3.28 -19.81
C GLN A 45 -55.07 -4.45 -18.79
N LEU A 46 -54.92 -4.03 -17.51
CA LEU A 46 -55.14 -4.72 -16.22
C LEU A 46 -53.97 -5.53 -15.66
N SER A 47 -53.68 -5.61 -14.36
CA SER A 47 -53.83 -4.77 -13.16
C SER A 47 -53.40 -5.67 -11.98
N SER A 48 -52.76 -5.05 -10.98
CA SER A 48 -52.93 -5.29 -9.54
C SER A 48 -52.38 -6.54 -8.81
N PHE A 49 -51.88 -6.24 -7.60
CA PHE A 49 -51.72 -7.01 -6.34
C PHE A 49 -50.28 -7.41 -5.98
N PHE A 50 -49.57 -6.71 -5.07
CA PHE A 50 -49.65 -6.56 -3.60
C PHE A 50 -49.32 -7.80 -2.73
N PHE A 51 -48.31 -7.60 -1.84
CA PHE A 51 -47.92 -8.31 -0.60
C PHE A 51 -47.61 -9.83 -0.69
N GLY A 52 -46.63 -10.39 0.03
CA GLY A 52 -45.81 -9.91 1.13
C GLY A 52 -44.86 -11.02 1.60
N CYS A 53 -44.00 -10.67 2.58
CA CYS A 53 -43.09 -11.55 3.31
C CYS A 53 -43.74 -12.85 3.80
N TRP A 54 -42.92 -13.89 4.04
CA TRP A 54 -42.84 -14.59 5.33
C TRP A 54 -41.55 -15.42 5.44
N TYR A 55 -41.09 -15.53 6.70
CA TYR A 55 -39.90 -16.22 7.18
C TYR A 55 -40.07 -17.76 7.20
N SER A 56 -38.92 -18.45 7.34
CA SER A 56 -38.70 -19.61 8.24
C SER A 56 -38.47 -21.01 7.62
N THR A 57 -37.22 -21.47 7.80
CA THR A 57 -36.77 -22.77 8.36
C THR A 57 -37.01 -24.11 7.65
N THR A 58 -35.86 -24.73 7.33
CA THR A 58 -35.40 -26.11 7.63
C THR A 58 -35.94 -27.34 6.87
N SER A 59 -34.94 -28.15 6.49
CA SER A 59 -34.87 -29.62 6.37
C SER A 59 -35.48 -30.36 5.16
N THR A 60 -34.54 -30.86 4.35
CA THR A 60 -34.45 -32.04 3.45
C THR A 60 -35.14 -33.35 3.95
N PRO A 61 -35.17 -34.51 3.21
CA PRO A 61 -34.49 -34.88 1.94
C PRO A 61 -35.28 -35.77 0.92
N ALA A 62 -34.63 -35.99 -0.24
CA ALA A 62 -34.43 -37.26 -0.99
C ALA A 62 -35.22 -37.64 -2.27
N SER A 63 -34.40 -38.01 -3.28
CA SER A 63 -34.53 -39.04 -4.34
C SER A 63 -35.22 -38.67 -5.67
N SER A 64 -34.47 -38.33 -6.74
CA SER A 64 -33.80 -39.18 -7.79
C SER A 64 -34.72 -39.36 -9.04
N ALA A 65 -34.28 -39.32 -10.31
CA ALA A 65 -33.02 -39.70 -10.93
C ALA A 65 -32.83 -39.09 -12.36
N ALA A 66 -31.57 -38.94 -12.80
CA ALA A 66 -31.01 -39.33 -14.14
C ALA A 66 -29.69 -38.56 -14.42
N ALA A 67 -28.55 -39.18 -14.10
CA ALA A 67 -27.49 -39.65 -15.03
C ALA A 67 -26.48 -38.57 -15.49
N ALA A 68 -25.29 -38.44 -14.89
CA ALA A 68 -24.04 -39.22 -15.11
C ALA A 68 -23.37 -38.88 -16.46
N LEU A 69 -22.15 -38.32 -16.49
CA LEU A 69 -20.85 -39.05 -16.45
C LEU A 69 -19.70 -38.26 -15.74
N ALA A 70 -19.37 -38.68 -14.50
CA ALA A 70 -18.06 -39.12 -13.94
C ALA A 70 -16.74 -38.96 -14.75
N TYR A 71 -15.50 -38.80 -14.23
CA TYR A 71 -14.79 -38.77 -12.91
C TYR A 71 -13.23 -38.65 -13.22
N PRO A 72 -12.23 -38.74 -12.30
CA PRO A 72 -12.13 -38.39 -10.85
C PRO A 72 -10.79 -37.70 -10.42
N PHE A 73 -10.80 -36.92 -9.33
CA PHE A 73 -9.63 -36.79 -8.43
C PHE A 73 -10.04 -36.37 -7.01
N VAL A 74 -10.80 -37.24 -6.31
CA VAL A 74 -11.01 -37.13 -4.86
C VAL A 74 -11.17 -38.55 -4.31
N VAL A 75 -10.10 -39.16 -3.78
CA VAL A 75 -10.07 -40.07 -2.61
C VAL A 75 -8.59 -40.35 -2.31
N ALA A 76 -8.03 -39.73 -1.27
CA ALA A 76 -6.85 -40.26 -0.54
C ALA A 76 -6.66 -39.58 0.83
N VAL A 77 -7.70 -39.55 1.68
CA VAL A 77 -7.53 -39.33 3.12
C VAL A 77 -8.46 -40.31 3.83
N ALA A 78 -7.90 -41.46 4.24
CA ALA A 78 -8.35 -42.35 5.33
C ALA A 78 -7.98 -43.82 5.04
N LYS A 79 -6.73 -44.20 5.34
CA LYS A 79 -6.36 -45.52 5.87
C LYS A 79 -4.86 -45.56 6.10
N MET A 80 -4.44 -45.42 7.34
CA MET A 80 -3.15 -45.93 7.80
C MET A 80 -3.21 -46.04 9.32
N SER A 81 -3.56 -47.24 9.78
CA SER A 81 -3.34 -47.68 11.15
C SER A 81 -2.84 -49.11 11.05
N GLN A 82 -1.70 -49.34 11.71
CA GLN A 82 -0.96 -50.59 11.88
C GLN A 82 -0.10 -51.05 10.69
N GLU A 83 1.18 -50.70 10.75
CA GLU A 83 2.28 -51.67 10.70
C GLU A 83 3.51 -51.05 11.38
N GLY A 84 4.22 -51.85 12.18
CA GLY A 84 5.32 -51.40 13.04
C GLY A 84 6.68 -51.47 12.36
N GLY A 85 7.60 -50.64 12.85
CA GLY A 85 9.06 -50.83 12.74
C GLY A 85 9.75 -50.09 11.60
N GLU A 86 10.28 -48.90 11.89
CA GLU A 86 11.70 -48.51 11.71
C GLU A 86 11.88 -47.02 12.10
N ILE A 87 12.83 -46.76 13.01
CA ILE A 87 13.16 -45.40 13.48
C ILE A 87 14.07 -44.74 12.44
N GLY A 88 13.45 -44.24 11.37
CA GLY A 88 14.07 -43.27 10.46
C GLY A 88 13.67 -41.85 10.88
N SER A 89 14.62 -40.91 10.93
CA SER A 89 14.35 -39.52 11.33
C SER A 89 13.23 -38.94 10.46
N ARG A 90 12.03 -38.74 11.05
CA ARG A 90 10.93 -38.04 10.38
C ARG A 90 11.42 -36.63 10.02
N LYS A 91 11.56 -36.35 8.72
CA LYS A 91 11.61 -34.98 8.22
C LYS A 91 10.36 -34.25 8.75
N PRO A 92 10.47 -33.01 9.23
CA PRO A 92 9.29 -32.26 9.65
C PRO A 92 8.30 -32.20 8.47
N VAL A 93 7.04 -32.52 8.73
CA VAL A 93 5.96 -32.40 7.74
C VAL A 93 5.80 -30.90 7.48
N THR A 94 6.26 -30.43 6.33
CA THR A 94 6.05 -29.05 5.86
C THR A 94 4.58 -28.84 5.54
N SER A 95 4.02 -27.68 5.92
CA SER A 95 2.64 -27.39 5.53
C SER A 95 2.56 -27.13 4.02
N PRO A 96 1.41 -27.37 3.35
CA PRO A 96 1.25 -27.03 1.95
C PRO A 96 1.54 -25.54 1.64
N PHE A 97 1.30 -24.66 2.61
CA PHE A 97 1.64 -23.26 2.52
C PHE A 97 3.14 -23.02 2.57
N ASP A 98 3.86 -23.68 3.47
CA ASP A 98 5.33 -23.59 3.52
C ASP A 98 5.98 -24.08 2.22
N GLU A 99 5.45 -25.15 1.62
CA GLU A 99 5.93 -25.66 0.32
C GLU A 99 5.74 -24.64 -0.80
N ALA A 100 4.57 -23.96 -0.85
CA ALA A 100 4.33 -22.89 -1.80
C ALA A 100 5.27 -21.70 -1.56
N MET A 101 5.55 -21.35 -0.30
CA MET A 101 6.49 -20.27 0.04
C MET A 101 7.93 -20.61 -0.33
N GLU A 102 8.36 -21.87 -0.18
CA GLU A 102 9.67 -22.34 -0.63
C GLU A 102 9.80 -22.30 -2.15
N ALA A 103 8.77 -22.80 -2.86
CA ALA A 103 8.69 -22.72 -4.32
C ALA A 103 8.76 -21.26 -4.80
N LEU A 104 7.98 -20.38 -4.19
CA LEU A 104 7.98 -18.95 -4.52
C LEU A 104 9.32 -18.27 -4.19
N SER A 105 9.96 -18.63 -3.08
CA SER A 105 11.29 -18.12 -2.70
C SER A 105 12.36 -18.51 -3.71
N SER A 106 12.24 -19.67 -4.35
CA SER A 106 13.17 -20.12 -5.41
C SER A 106 13.15 -19.22 -6.64
N LEU A 107 12.07 -18.45 -6.86
CA LEU A 107 11.94 -17.50 -7.96
C LEU A 107 12.60 -16.15 -7.66
N ILE A 108 13.10 -15.93 -6.45
CA ILE A 108 13.82 -14.71 -6.09
C ILE A 108 15.23 -14.79 -6.68
N THR A 109 15.40 -14.14 -7.83
CA THR A 109 16.72 -14.01 -8.44
C THR A 109 17.59 -13.10 -7.58
N LYS A 110 18.75 -13.60 -7.14
CA LYS A 110 19.81 -12.75 -6.56
C LYS A 110 20.29 -11.83 -7.68
N ARG A 111 19.80 -10.60 -7.71
CA ARG A 111 20.31 -9.57 -8.63
C ARG A 111 21.82 -9.42 -8.42
N SER A 112 22.61 -9.99 -9.33
CA SER A 112 23.99 -9.55 -9.53
C SER A 112 23.94 -8.31 -10.40
N ARG A 113 24.61 -7.24 -9.96
CA ARG A 113 24.69 -5.89 -10.55
C ARG A 113 25.26 -5.84 -11.99
N ALA A 114 25.42 -6.97 -12.68
CA ALA A 114 26.16 -7.07 -13.93
C ALA A 114 25.59 -8.04 -14.97
N ASP A 115 24.44 -8.69 -14.74
CA ASP A 115 23.98 -9.72 -15.68
C ASP A 115 22.96 -9.18 -16.69
N LYS A 116 23.48 -8.57 -17.77
CA LYS A 116 22.68 -8.14 -18.93
C LYS A 116 22.21 -9.32 -19.80
N SER A 117 22.54 -10.57 -19.44
CA SER A 117 22.30 -11.76 -20.28
C SER A 117 21.07 -12.58 -19.87
N ASN A 118 20.35 -12.18 -18.82
CA ASN A 118 19.27 -13.00 -18.28
C ASN A 118 18.03 -12.97 -19.18
N LYS A 119 17.89 -13.97 -20.07
CA LYS A 119 16.78 -14.08 -21.04
C LYS A 119 15.39 -14.07 -20.38
N GLY A 120 15.30 -14.52 -19.12
CA GLY A 120 14.08 -14.52 -18.30
C GLY A 120 13.59 -13.15 -17.85
N ASP A 121 14.38 -12.08 -18.03
CA ASP A 121 14.00 -10.68 -17.74
C ASP A 121 13.55 -9.90 -18.98
N ARG A 122 13.48 -10.53 -20.16
CA ARG A 122 12.85 -9.91 -21.34
C ARG A 122 11.37 -9.68 -21.08
N PHE A 123 10.87 -8.46 -21.24
CA PHE A 123 9.45 -8.16 -21.01
C PHE A 123 8.52 -9.04 -21.87
N ASP A 124 8.91 -9.28 -23.12
CA ASP A 124 8.09 -10.02 -24.09
C ASP A 124 7.79 -11.47 -23.68
N ILE A 125 8.62 -12.09 -22.83
CA ILE A 125 8.40 -13.45 -22.35
C ILE A 125 7.12 -13.58 -21.49
N LEU A 126 6.63 -12.45 -20.94
CA LEU A 126 5.38 -12.43 -20.19
C LEU A 126 4.19 -12.85 -21.06
N PHE A 127 4.20 -12.52 -22.35
CA PHE A 127 3.12 -12.91 -23.27
C PHE A 127 3.11 -14.43 -23.50
N ASP A 128 4.27 -15.08 -23.52
CA ASP A 128 4.36 -16.55 -23.58
C ASP A 128 3.76 -17.19 -22.32
N TYR A 129 4.08 -16.65 -21.14
CA TYR A 129 3.49 -17.14 -19.89
C TYR A 129 1.97 -16.92 -19.82
N ILE A 130 1.48 -15.76 -20.26
CA ILE A 130 0.04 -15.46 -20.33
C ILE A 130 -0.67 -16.47 -21.23
N LYS A 131 -0.06 -16.81 -22.37
CA LYS A 131 -0.59 -17.81 -23.30
C LYS A 131 -0.62 -19.21 -22.70
N ILE A 132 0.47 -19.65 -22.06
CA ILE A 132 0.54 -20.95 -21.36
C ILE A 132 -0.51 -21.06 -20.26
N LEU A 133 -0.74 -19.96 -19.55
CA LEU A 133 -1.77 -19.86 -18.52
C LEU A 133 -3.16 -19.58 -19.08
N GLU A 134 -3.35 -19.49 -20.40
CA GLU A 134 -4.66 -19.20 -21.02
C GLU A 134 -5.31 -17.91 -20.46
N LEU A 135 -4.50 -16.91 -20.11
CA LEU A 135 -4.95 -15.65 -19.48
C LEU A 135 -5.18 -14.51 -20.47
N GLU A 136 -4.95 -14.72 -21.78
CA GLU A 136 -5.07 -13.67 -22.80
C GLU A 136 -6.49 -13.06 -22.84
N GLU A 137 -7.52 -13.91 -22.97
CA GLU A 137 -8.91 -13.45 -22.98
C GLU A 137 -9.41 -12.99 -21.61
N PRO A 138 -9.12 -13.69 -20.49
CA PRO A 138 -9.44 -13.18 -19.17
C PRO A 138 -8.90 -11.77 -18.90
N ILE A 139 -7.63 -11.48 -19.22
CA ILE A 139 -7.03 -10.16 -19.01
C ILE A 139 -7.73 -9.09 -19.87
N LYS A 140 -8.08 -9.40 -21.13
CA LYS A 140 -8.80 -8.46 -22.02
C LYS A 140 -10.20 -8.11 -21.51
N GLN A 141 -10.87 -9.03 -20.82
CA GLN A 141 -12.22 -8.82 -20.30
C GLN A 141 -12.24 -8.07 -18.95
N MET A 142 -11.10 -8.02 -18.24
CA MET A 142 -11.02 -7.31 -16.96
C MET A 142 -11.15 -5.79 -17.10
N LYS A 143 -11.93 -5.19 -16.21
CA LYS A 143 -12.05 -3.73 -16.09
C LYS A 143 -10.99 -3.18 -15.14
N ILE A 144 -9.82 -2.87 -15.68
CA ILE A 144 -8.63 -2.57 -14.86
C ILE A 144 -8.47 -1.07 -14.56
N ILE A 145 -8.07 -0.75 -13.33
CA ILE A 145 -7.45 0.52 -12.93
C ILE A 145 -5.96 0.27 -12.70
N HIS A 146 -5.09 0.96 -13.43
CA HIS A 146 -3.64 0.70 -13.38
C HIS A 146 -2.87 1.89 -12.80
N VAL A 147 -2.11 1.67 -11.73
CA VAL A 147 -1.49 2.76 -10.95
C VAL A 147 0.02 2.58 -10.85
N ALA A 148 0.77 3.56 -11.35
CA ALA A 148 2.22 3.68 -11.16
C ALA A 148 2.57 4.92 -10.34
N GLY A 149 3.86 5.08 -10.01
CA GLY A 149 4.34 6.19 -9.18
C GLY A 149 5.51 5.80 -8.27
N THR A 150 6.08 6.77 -7.56
CA THR A 150 7.17 6.52 -6.60
C THR A 150 6.60 6.30 -5.20
N LYS A 151 5.79 7.24 -4.69
CA LYS A 151 5.14 7.16 -3.37
C LYS A 151 3.63 7.30 -3.51
N GLY A 152 2.88 6.65 -2.61
CA GLY A 152 1.41 6.74 -2.59
C GLY A 152 0.65 5.75 -3.49
N LYS A 153 1.35 4.87 -4.24
CA LYS A 153 0.71 3.82 -5.07
C LYS A 153 -0.24 2.93 -4.27
N GLY A 154 0.30 2.14 -3.33
CA GLY A 154 -0.52 1.28 -2.45
C GLY A 154 -1.66 2.02 -1.74
N SER A 155 -1.44 3.24 -1.24
CA SER A 155 -2.49 4.06 -0.62
C SER A 155 -3.58 4.47 -1.62
N THR A 156 -3.21 4.93 -2.81
CA THR A 156 -4.15 5.28 -3.88
C THR A 156 -4.97 4.05 -4.30
N CYS A 157 -4.31 2.90 -4.49
CA CYS A 157 -5.00 1.65 -4.82
C CYS A 157 -5.95 1.19 -3.71
N THR A 158 -5.54 1.33 -2.44
CA THR A 158 -6.39 0.99 -1.27
C THR A 158 -7.61 1.90 -1.17
N PHE A 159 -7.45 3.21 -1.37
CA PHE A 159 -8.60 4.12 -1.44
C PHE A 159 -9.52 3.78 -2.62
N THR A 160 -8.94 3.49 -3.78
CA THR A 160 -9.69 3.15 -5.00
C THR A 160 -10.52 1.88 -4.81
N GLU A 161 -9.91 0.82 -4.26
CA GLU A 161 -10.59 -0.43 -3.91
C GLU A 161 -11.72 -0.16 -2.90
N SER A 162 -11.42 0.53 -1.80
CA SER A 162 -12.39 0.76 -0.73
C SER A 162 -13.59 1.58 -1.22
N ILE A 163 -13.38 2.59 -2.08
CA ILE A 163 -14.46 3.36 -2.70
C ILE A 163 -15.34 2.46 -3.58
N LEU A 164 -14.75 1.70 -4.51
CA LEU A 164 -15.51 0.87 -5.44
C LEU A 164 -16.24 -0.28 -4.74
N ARG A 165 -15.62 -0.88 -3.72
CA ARG A 165 -16.31 -1.86 -2.86
C ARG A 165 -17.51 -1.25 -2.13
N ASN A 166 -17.37 -0.03 -1.61
CA ASN A 166 -18.50 0.69 -0.99
C ASN A 166 -19.55 1.14 -2.02
N CYS A 167 -19.22 1.18 -3.31
CA CYS A 167 -20.18 1.33 -4.41
C CYS A 167 -20.87 0.02 -4.79
N GLY A 168 -20.52 -1.11 -4.16
CA GLY A 168 -21.16 -2.42 -4.34
C GLY A 168 -20.49 -3.33 -5.37
N PHE A 169 -19.29 -3.00 -5.86
CA PHE A 169 -18.55 -3.83 -6.82
C PHE A 169 -17.74 -4.92 -6.12
N HIS A 170 -17.64 -6.08 -6.76
CA HIS A 170 -16.68 -7.11 -6.40
C HIS A 170 -15.28 -6.67 -6.82
N THR A 171 -14.36 -6.53 -5.87
CA THR A 171 -13.05 -5.89 -6.11
C THR A 171 -11.89 -6.86 -5.97
N GLY A 172 -10.92 -6.75 -6.88
CA GLY A 172 -9.60 -7.37 -6.78
C GLY A 172 -8.52 -6.30 -6.69
N LEU A 173 -7.65 -6.38 -5.69
CA LEU A 173 -6.56 -5.43 -5.47
C LEU A 173 -5.21 -6.17 -5.43
N PHE A 174 -4.30 -5.79 -6.33
CA PHE A 174 -2.93 -6.28 -6.36
C PHE A 174 -1.93 -5.21 -5.93
N THR A 175 -1.19 -5.46 -4.84
CA THR A 175 -0.25 -4.49 -4.23
C THR A 175 1.14 -5.05 -3.96
N SER A 176 2.13 -4.16 -3.80
CA SER A 176 3.50 -4.57 -3.49
C SER A 176 4.34 -3.52 -2.74
N PRO A 177 5.31 -3.95 -1.91
CA PRO A 177 5.51 -5.30 -1.37
C PRO A 177 4.48 -5.63 -0.27
N HIS A 178 4.50 -6.86 0.25
CA HIS A 178 3.81 -7.22 1.50
C HIS A 178 4.66 -6.89 2.73
N LEU A 179 4.03 -6.85 3.91
CA LEU A 179 4.67 -6.65 5.21
C LEU A 179 4.93 -7.97 5.94
N ILE A 180 3.92 -8.82 6.11
CA ILE A 180 3.99 -10.03 6.95
C ILE A 180 3.75 -11.28 6.10
N ASP A 181 2.70 -11.29 5.29
CA ASP A 181 2.22 -12.44 4.52
C ASP A 181 2.09 -12.08 3.03
N VAL A 182 2.53 -12.98 2.14
CA VAL A 182 2.44 -12.76 0.70
C VAL A 182 1.01 -12.59 0.20
N ARG A 183 0.03 -13.14 0.92
CA ARG A 183 -1.39 -13.03 0.60
C ARG A 183 -1.90 -11.58 0.69
N GLU A 184 -1.24 -10.70 1.45
CA GLU A 184 -1.52 -9.25 1.48
C GLU A 184 -1.42 -8.60 0.10
N ARG A 185 -0.67 -9.21 -0.84
CA ARG A 185 -0.55 -8.73 -2.21
C ARG A 185 -1.83 -8.94 -3.02
N PHE A 186 -2.75 -9.81 -2.58
CA PHE A 186 -3.96 -10.19 -3.30
C PHE A 186 -5.16 -10.02 -2.38
N ARG A 187 -5.89 -8.92 -2.54
CA ARG A 187 -7.08 -8.66 -1.74
C ARG A 187 -8.34 -8.82 -2.61
N LEU A 188 -9.33 -9.51 -2.05
CA LEU A 188 -10.67 -9.67 -2.60
C LEU A 188 -11.64 -9.01 -1.62
N ASP A 189 -12.41 -8.05 -2.10
CA ASP A 189 -13.37 -7.27 -1.29
C ASP A 189 -12.78 -6.71 0.01
N GLY A 190 -11.55 -6.19 -0.07
CA GLY A 190 -10.85 -5.59 1.06
C GLY A 190 -10.25 -6.60 2.05
N ALA A 191 -10.41 -7.91 1.85
CA ALA A 191 -9.77 -8.94 2.66
C ALA A 191 -8.63 -9.63 1.89
N ASP A 192 -7.56 -10.01 2.59
CA ASP A 192 -6.50 -10.84 1.99
C ASP A 192 -7.10 -12.17 1.50
N ILE A 193 -6.59 -12.69 0.39
CA ILE A 193 -7.02 -13.99 -0.13
C ILE A 193 -6.85 -15.09 0.92
N SER A 194 -7.83 -16.00 1.01
CA SER A 194 -7.73 -17.14 1.91
C SER A 194 -6.55 -18.04 1.51
N GLU A 195 -5.96 -18.74 2.49
CA GLU A 195 -4.86 -19.67 2.23
C GLU A 195 -5.26 -20.75 1.22
N GLU A 196 -6.46 -21.31 1.37
CA GLU A 196 -7.03 -22.31 0.46
C GLU A 196 -7.07 -21.82 -1.00
N LYS A 197 -7.67 -20.64 -1.23
CA LYS A 197 -7.76 -20.06 -2.58
C LYS A 197 -6.38 -19.73 -3.13
N PHE A 198 -5.51 -19.14 -2.30
CA PHE A 198 -4.15 -18.83 -2.69
C PHE A 198 -3.41 -20.08 -3.17
N LEU A 199 -3.45 -21.17 -2.41
CA LEU A 199 -2.78 -22.42 -2.77
C LEU A 199 -3.36 -23.04 -4.04
N ALA A 200 -4.68 -23.05 -4.19
CA ALA A 200 -5.34 -23.58 -5.37
C ALA A 200 -4.87 -22.86 -6.65
N TYR A 201 -4.85 -21.52 -6.63
CA TYR A 201 -4.42 -20.73 -7.79
C TYR A 201 -2.91 -20.75 -7.98
N PHE A 202 -2.14 -20.76 -6.89
CA PHE A 202 -0.69 -20.86 -6.92
C PHE A 202 -0.23 -22.13 -7.63
N TRP A 203 -0.70 -23.30 -7.18
CA TRP A 203 -0.28 -24.57 -7.75
C TRP A 203 -0.80 -24.75 -9.18
N TRP A 204 -2.00 -24.24 -9.49
CA TRP A 204 -2.48 -24.23 -10.87
C TRP A 204 -1.55 -23.44 -11.80
N CYS A 205 -1.10 -22.24 -11.41
CA CYS A 205 -0.16 -21.46 -12.20
C CYS A 205 1.22 -22.13 -12.25
N TRP A 206 1.70 -22.60 -11.10
CA TRP A 206 3.02 -23.19 -10.96
C TRP A 206 3.18 -24.45 -11.81
N ASP A 207 2.25 -25.39 -11.70
CA ASP A 207 2.34 -26.68 -12.41
C ASP A 207 2.23 -26.49 -13.92
N LYS A 208 1.27 -25.67 -14.38
CA LYS A 208 1.17 -25.32 -15.81
C LYS A 208 2.44 -24.69 -16.35
N LEU A 209 3.03 -23.72 -15.65
CA LEU A 209 4.27 -23.08 -16.12
C LEU A 209 5.44 -24.07 -16.12
N LYS A 210 5.52 -24.91 -15.09
CA LYS A 210 6.60 -25.88 -14.91
C LYS A 210 6.67 -26.91 -16.04
N GLU A 211 5.54 -27.29 -16.63
CA GLU A 211 5.49 -28.20 -17.80
C GLU A 211 6.21 -27.66 -19.04
N TYR A 212 6.34 -26.34 -19.16
CA TYR A 212 6.93 -25.67 -20.32
C TYR A 212 8.33 -25.10 -20.05
N VAL A 213 8.89 -25.36 -18.87
CA VAL A 213 10.22 -24.84 -18.51
C VAL A 213 11.29 -25.43 -19.42
N SER A 214 12.06 -24.53 -20.03
CA SER A 214 13.20 -24.86 -20.89
C SER A 214 14.31 -23.82 -20.73
N GLU A 215 15.46 -24.01 -21.39
CA GLU A 215 16.54 -23.01 -21.38
C GLU A 215 16.11 -21.65 -21.95
N GLU A 216 15.19 -21.63 -22.91
CA GLU A 216 14.68 -20.39 -23.53
C GLU A 216 13.49 -19.78 -22.78
N LEU A 217 12.76 -20.59 -22.02
CA LEU A 217 11.58 -20.19 -21.24
C LEU A 217 11.73 -20.69 -19.79
N PRO A 218 12.48 -19.97 -18.94
CA PRO A 218 12.64 -20.35 -17.53
C PRO A 218 11.33 -20.11 -16.76
N MET A 219 11.28 -20.50 -15.49
CA MET A 219 10.20 -20.04 -14.60
C MET A 219 10.20 -18.50 -14.51
N PRO A 220 9.03 -17.84 -14.46
CA PRO A 220 8.94 -16.40 -14.27
C PRO A 220 9.62 -15.99 -12.96
N THR A 221 10.29 -14.84 -12.97
CA THR A 221 10.89 -14.27 -11.76
C THR A 221 9.80 -13.92 -10.73
N TYR A 222 10.17 -13.86 -9.46
CA TYR A 222 9.26 -13.69 -8.32
C TYR A 222 8.10 -12.71 -8.57
N PHE A 223 8.39 -11.48 -8.98
CA PHE A 223 7.34 -10.48 -9.20
C PHE A 223 6.47 -10.78 -10.43
N ARG A 224 7.06 -11.32 -11.51
CA ARG A 224 6.33 -11.72 -12.71
C ARG A 224 5.35 -12.85 -12.40
N PHE A 225 5.78 -13.85 -11.65
CA PHE A 225 4.91 -14.94 -11.21
C PHE A 225 3.74 -14.41 -10.39
N LEU A 226 3.99 -13.50 -9.43
CA LEU A 226 2.92 -12.91 -8.63
C LEU A 226 1.94 -12.08 -9.45
N ALA A 227 2.40 -11.34 -10.47
CA ALA A 227 1.49 -10.61 -11.36
C ALA A 227 0.61 -11.57 -12.19
N LEU A 228 1.19 -12.65 -12.73
CA LEU A 228 0.43 -13.70 -13.42
C LEU A 228 -0.60 -14.36 -12.49
N LEU A 229 -0.20 -14.63 -11.24
CA LEU A 229 -1.09 -15.16 -10.21
C LEU A 229 -2.23 -14.18 -9.89
N ALA A 230 -1.98 -12.87 -9.87
CA ALA A 230 -3.03 -11.86 -9.65
C ALA A 230 -4.08 -11.91 -10.76
N PHE A 231 -3.66 -11.97 -12.03
CA PHE A 231 -4.58 -12.13 -13.15
C PHE A 231 -5.37 -13.44 -13.05
N LYS A 232 -4.73 -14.55 -12.66
CA LYS A 232 -5.45 -15.81 -12.45
C LYS A 232 -6.51 -15.69 -11.35
N ILE A 233 -6.14 -15.13 -10.19
CA ILE A 233 -7.06 -14.94 -9.06
C ILE A 233 -8.25 -14.10 -9.49
N PHE A 234 -8.01 -12.91 -10.04
CA PHE A 234 -9.08 -11.98 -10.39
C PHE A 234 -9.99 -12.49 -11.50
N ALA A 235 -9.45 -13.26 -12.45
CA ALA A 235 -10.25 -13.93 -13.48
C ALA A 235 -11.14 -15.02 -12.87
N ALA A 236 -10.58 -15.87 -12.01
CA ALA A 236 -11.30 -16.99 -11.42
C ALA A 236 -12.38 -16.54 -10.44
N GLU A 237 -12.11 -15.47 -9.69
CA GLU A 237 -13.03 -14.85 -8.73
C GLU A 237 -14.04 -13.90 -9.42
N GLN A 238 -13.89 -13.64 -10.72
CA GLN A 238 -14.80 -12.82 -11.52
C GLN A 238 -15.01 -11.41 -10.94
N VAL A 239 -13.91 -10.75 -10.56
CA VAL A 239 -13.98 -9.40 -10.00
C VAL A 239 -14.55 -8.42 -11.03
N ASP A 240 -15.42 -7.52 -10.58
CA ASP A 240 -15.97 -6.45 -11.40
C ASP A 240 -14.88 -5.43 -11.78
N VAL A 241 -13.93 -5.20 -10.85
CA VAL A 241 -12.80 -4.28 -11.03
C VAL A 241 -11.51 -4.90 -10.49
N ALA A 242 -10.45 -4.79 -11.28
CA ALA A 242 -9.10 -5.13 -10.86
C ALA A 242 -8.26 -3.85 -10.71
N ILE A 243 -7.77 -3.57 -9.51
CA ILE A 243 -6.91 -2.44 -9.20
C ILE A 243 -5.47 -2.96 -9.07
N LEU A 244 -4.59 -2.50 -9.96
CA LEU A 244 -3.24 -3.05 -10.08
C LEU A 244 -2.20 -1.97 -9.77
N GLU A 245 -1.43 -2.19 -8.70
CA GLU A 245 -0.22 -1.43 -8.41
C GLU A 245 0.96 -1.96 -9.25
N VAL A 246 1.63 -1.05 -9.96
CA VAL A 246 2.92 -1.33 -10.60
C VAL A 246 3.99 -1.61 -9.54
N GLY A 247 4.77 -2.67 -9.73
CA GLY A 247 5.88 -3.01 -8.84
C GLY A 247 7.05 -2.05 -8.98
N LEU A 248 7.65 -1.99 -10.17
CA LEU A 248 8.82 -1.15 -10.44
C LEU A 248 8.77 -0.52 -11.82
N GLY A 249 9.06 0.78 -11.90
CA GLY A 249 9.02 1.52 -13.16
C GLY A 249 7.59 1.67 -13.66
N GLY A 250 7.27 1.00 -14.76
CA GLY A 250 5.95 0.97 -15.40
C GLY A 250 6.02 0.32 -16.78
N ARG A 251 6.87 0.87 -17.66
CA ARG A 251 7.03 0.44 -19.06
C ARG A 251 7.26 -1.06 -19.23
N PHE A 252 8.14 -1.64 -18.41
CA PHE A 252 8.50 -3.06 -18.45
C PHE A 252 8.09 -3.81 -17.18
N ASP A 253 7.15 -3.26 -16.41
CA ASP A 253 6.61 -3.93 -15.23
C ASP A 253 5.67 -5.08 -15.65
N ALA A 254 5.64 -6.17 -14.89
CA ALA A 254 4.84 -7.34 -15.23
C ALA A 254 3.34 -7.04 -15.34
N THR A 255 2.86 -6.03 -14.65
CA THR A 255 1.47 -5.58 -14.76
C THR A 255 1.19 -4.88 -16.09
N ASN A 256 2.19 -4.35 -16.81
CA ASN A 256 1.99 -3.55 -18.03
C ASN A 256 1.74 -4.37 -19.32
N VAL A 257 1.54 -5.69 -19.18
CA VAL A 257 1.01 -6.57 -20.25
C VAL A 257 -0.41 -6.19 -20.68
N ILE A 258 -1.09 -5.38 -19.86
CA ILE A 258 -2.44 -4.90 -20.11
C ILE A 258 -2.43 -3.93 -21.29
N GLU A 259 -3.28 -4.20 -22.28
CA GLU A 259 -3.38 -3.37 -23.48
C GLU A 259 -4.34 -2.19 -23.30
N SER A 260 -5.48 -2.43 -22.65
CA SER A 260 -6.58 -1.46 -22.55
C SER A 260 -7.17 -1.39 -21.13
N PRO A 261 -6.44 -0.82 -20.14
CA PRO A 261 -7.05 -0.51 -18.85
C PRO A 261 -8.16 0.53 -19.02
N VAL A 262 -9.08 0.59 -18.06
CA VAL A 262 -10.19 1.56 -18.09
C VAL A 262 -9.66 2.98 -17.82
N VAL A 263 -8.69 3.10 -16.91
CA VAL A 263 -8.05 4.37 -16.52
C VAL A 263 -6.67 4.10 -15.92
N CYS A 264 -5.71 5.01 -16.16
CA CYS A 264 -4.37 4.97 -15.58
C CYS A 264 -4.13 6.11 -14.58
N GLY A 265 -3.38 5.84 -13.51
CA GLY A 265 -3.00 6.82 -12.50
C GLY A 265 -1.49 6.86 -12.25
N ILE A 266 -0.92 8.06 -12.16
CA ILE A 266 0.47 8.27 -11.72
C ILE A 266 0.48 9.04 -10.40
N THR A 267 0.84 8.37 -9.31
CA THR A 267 1.02 9.00 -7.99
C THR A 267 2.29 9.85 -7.95
N SER A 268 2.62 10.43 -6.78
CA SER A 268 3.79 11.31 -6.63
C SER A 268 5.09 10.66 -7.11
N LEU A 269 5.83 11.42 -7.92
CA LEU A 269 7.12 11.04 -8.46
C LEU A 269 8.25 11.66 -7.65
N GLY A 270 9.29 10.85 -7.43
CA GLY A 270 10.46 11.22 -6.66
C GLY A 270 11.61 10.27 -6.95
N TYR A 271 12.79 10.59 -6.41
CA TYR A 271 14.00 9.81 -6.59
C TYR A 271 13.91 8.49 -5.80
N ASP A 272 13.72 7.39 -6.51
CA ASP A 272 13.82 6.05 -5.95
C ASP A 272 14.22 5.08 -7.07
N HIS A 273 14.91 4.00 -6.71
CA HIS A 273 15.40 2.99 -7.65
C HIS A 273 16.22 3.57 -8.83
N MET A 274 17.02 4.61 -8.59
CA MET A 274 17.78 5.32 -9.63
C MET A 274 18.75 4.43 -10.40
N GLU A 275 19.28 3.39 -9.74
CA GLU A 275 20.15 2.37 -10.37
C GLU A 275 19.47 1.63 -11.53
N ILE A 276 18.12 1.62 -11.58
CA ILE A 276 17.33 0.87 -12.56
C ILE A 276 16.54 1.81 -13.46
N LEU A 277 15.94 2.85 -12.89
CA LEU A 277 15.01 3.74 -13.60
C LEU A 277 15.69 4.99 -14.17
N GLY A 278 16.97 5.20 -13.88
CA GLY A 278 17.73 6.37 -14.29
C GLY A 278 17.96 7.38 -13.16
N ASN A 279 18.83 8.34 -13.43
CA ASN A 279 19.37 9.27 -12.44
C ASN A 279 18.64 10.63 -12.41
N THR A 280 17.60 10.82 -13.21
CA THR A 280 16.81 12.07 -13.25
C THR A 280 15.32 11.80 -13.07
N LEU A 281 14.56 12.81 -12.63
CA LEU A 281 13.11 12.66 -12.46
C LEU A 281 12.41 12.43 -13.80
N GLY A 282 12.92 13.01 -14.89
CA GLY A 282 12.40 12.80 -16.24
C GLY A 282 12.55 11.34 -16.70
N GLN A 283 13.68 10.69 -16.41
CA GLN A 283 13.86 9.26 -16.72
C GLN A 283 12.90 8.38 -15.90
N ILE A 284 12.78 8.65 -14.60
CA ILE A 284 11.84 7.96 -13.70
C ILE A 284 10.39 8.16 -14.16
N ALA A 285 10.04 9.37 -14.58
CA ALA A 285 8.72 9.70 -15.12
C ALA A 285 8.44 8.97 -16.44
N GLY A 286 9.43 8.89 -17.33
CA GLY A 286 9.31 8.19 -18.61
C GLY A 286 9.04 6.69 -18.43
N GLU A 287 9.73 6.04 -17.50
CA GLU A 287 9.47 4.65 -17.15
C GLU A 287 8.04 4.46 -16.60
N LYS A 288 7.57 5.37 -15.74
CA LYS A 288 6.24 5.27 -15.12
C LYS A 288 5.12 5.60 -16.10
N ALA A 289 5.31 6.59 -16.98
CA ALA A 289 4.37 6.93 -18.04
C ALA A 289 4.23 5.80 -19.10
N GLY A 290 5.08 4.78 -19.04
CA GLY A 290 4.96 3.58 -19.86
C GLY A 290 3.66 2.79 -19.67
N ILE A 291 2.90 3.05 -18.59
CA ILE A 291 1.56 2.48 -18.40
C ILE A 291 0.46 3.20 -19.18
N PHE A 292 0.73 4.38 -19.75
CA PHE A 292 -0.26 5.09 -20.56
C PHE A 292 -0.53 4.33 -21.85
N LYS A 293 -1.81 4.25 -22.22
CA LYS A 293 -2.30 3.52 -23.40
C LYS A 293 -3.19 4.44 -24.22
N ARG A 294 -3.13 4.33 -25.55
CA ARG A 294 -3.94 5.14 -26.48
C ARG A 294 -5.43 4.92 -26.20
N GLY A 295 -6.22 6.00 -26.19
CA GLY A 295 -7.67 5.94 -25.90
C GLY A 295 -8.04 5.70 -24.43
N VAL A 296 -7.05 5.64 -23.53
CA VAL A 296 -7.26 5.49 -22.08
C VAL A 296 -6.94 6.80 -21.37
N PRO A 297 -7.87 7.35 -20.56
CA PRO A 297 -7.61 8.57 -19.80
C PRO A 297 -6.55 8.33 -18.72
N ALA A 298 -5.73 9.35 -18.49
CA ALA A 298 -4.68 9.31 -17.48
C ALA A 298 -4.87 10.44 -16.46
N PHE A 299 -4.59 10.11 -15.20
CA PHE A 299 -4.58 11.07 -14.10
C PHE A 299 -3.21 11.09 -13.42
N THR A 300 -2.81 12.26 -12.94
CA THR A 300 -1.66 12.39 -12.06
C THR A 300 -1.91 13.41 -10.97
N VAL A 301 -1.05 13.43 -9.96
CA VAL A 301 -1.04 14.46 -8.90
C VAL A 301 -0.08 15.58 -9.29
N PRO A 302 -0.03 16.72 -8.58
CA PRO A 302 1.01 17.71 -8.82
C PRO A 302 2.42 17.10 -8.79
N GLN A 303 3.22 17.37 -9.83
CA GLN A 303 4.56 16.82 -9.98
C GLN A 303 5.62 17.93 -10.07
N PRO A 304 6.89 17.63 -9.78
CA PRO A 304 8.00 18.48 -10.18
C PRO A 304 7.97 18.74 -11.70
N ASN A 305 8.31 19.96 -12.12
CA ASN A 305 8.25 20.39 -13.52
C ASN A 305 8.97 19.44 -14.50
N GLU A 306 10.12 18.88 -14.11
CA GLU A 306 10.87 17.93 -14.92
C GLU A 306 10.05 16.67 -15.23
N ALA A 307 9.43 16.09 -14.20
CA ALA A 307 8.60 14.90 -14.34
C ALA A 307 7.30 15.21 -15.10
N MET A 308 6.67 16.34 -14.79
CA MET A 308 5.39 16.75 -15.39
C MET A 308 5.48 16.87 -16.91
N ARG A 309 6.54 17.51 -17.43
CA ARG A 309 6.77 17.66 -18.87
C ARG A 309 6.86 16.32 -19.59
N VAL A 310 7.45 15.31 -18.94
CA VAL A 310 7.56 13.95 -19.52
C VAL A 310 6.20 13.26 -19.54
N LEU A 311 5.40 13.40 -18.47
CA LEU A 311 4.04 12.85 -18.44
C LEU A 311 3.16 13.48 -19.52
N GLU A 312 3.18 14.82 -19.65
CA GLU A 312 2.45 15.58 -20.68
C GLU A 312 2.91 15.22 -22.09
N GLY A 313 4.23 15.16 -22.32
CA GLY A 313 4.79 14.74 -23.60
C GLY A 313 4.33 13.33 -23.99
N ARG A 314 4.37 12.38 -23.05
CA ARG A 314 3.92 11.01 -23.29
C ARG A 314 2.41 10.93 -23.56
N ALA A 315 1.61 11.69 -22.83
CA ALA A 315 0.17 11.77 -23.07
C ALA A 315 -0.13 12.36 -24.46
N SER A 316 0.60 13.40 -24.87
CA SER A 316 0.49 14.00 -26.20
C SER A 316 0.89 13.03 -27.32
N GLU A 317 1.95 12.24 -27.18
CA GLU A 317 2.35 11.22 -28.15
C GLU A 317 1.26 10.15 -28.38
N LEU A 318 0.55 9.81 -27.29
CA LEU A 318 -0.52 8.82 -27.30
C LEU A 318 -1.89 9.42 -27.65
N ASP A 319 -1.99 10.75 -27.79
CA ASP A 319 -3.23 11.48 -28.02
C ASP A 319 -4.29 11.14 -26.95
N ILE A 320 -3.90 11.25 -25.67
CA ILE A 320 -4.78 11.01 -24.53
C ILE A 320 -4.85 12.23 -23.60
N PRO A 321 -5.99 12.45 -22.93
CA PRO A 321 -6.08 13.46 -21.89
C PRO A 321 -5.27 13.01 -20.66
N LEU A 322 -4.37 13.87 -20.20
CA LEU A 322 -3.75 13.79 -18.89
C LEU A 322 -4.33 14.90 -18.00
N GLN A 323 -4.97 14.53 -16.90
CA GLN A 323 -5.51 15.48 -15.94
C GLN A 323 -4.72 15.45 -14.61
N VAL A 324 -4.42 16.63 -14.09
CA VAL A 324 -3.87 16.79 -12.74
C VAL A 324 -5.01 16.83 -11.75
N THR A 325 -5.00 15.93 -10.78
CA THR A 325 -6.01 15.90 -9.72
C THR A 325 -5.69 16.95 -8.67
N THR A 326 -6.75 17.56 -8.12
CA THR A 326 -6.62 18.43 -6.95
C THR A 326 -6.42 17.56 -5.71
N THR A 327 -5.68 18.09 -4.74
CA THR A 327 -5.64 17.50 -3.40
C THR A 327 -7.05 17.48 -2.84
N LEU A 328 -7.46 16.37 -2.22
CA LEU A 328 -8.78 16.28 -1.62
C LEU A 328 -8.93 17.33 -0.53
N ASP A 329 -9.94 18.19 -0.65
CA ASP A 329 -10.27 19.17 0.39
C ASP A 329 -10.85 18.43 1.62
N PRO A 330 -10.24 18.55 2.81
CA PRO A 330 -10.74 17.91 4.02
C PRO A 330 -12.18 18.31 4.39
N THR A 331 -12.66 19.48 3.97
CA THR A 331 -14.03 19.92 4.24
C THR A 331 -15.08 19.03 3.57
N LEU A 332 -14.71 18.35 2.48
CA LEU A 332 -15.57 17.40 1.77
C LEU A 332 -15.79 16.09 2.55
N LEU A 333 -15.06 15.86 3.64
CA LEU A 333 -15.20 14.70 4.50
C LEU A 333 -16.27 14.88 5.60
N ASN A 334 -16.97 16.02 5.64
CA ASN A 334 -18.02 16.30 6.63
C ASN A 334 -17.56 16.13 8.10
N GLY A 335 -16.32 16.51 8.40
CA GLY A 335 -15.72 16.39 9.73
C GLY A 335 -15.21 14.98 10.07
N LEU A 336 -15.24 14.03 9.12
CA LEU A 336 -14.60 12.73 9.25
C LEU A 336 -13.13 12.78 8.81
N ASN A 337 -12.35 11.79 9.26
CA ASN A 337 -10.96 11.60 8.84
C ASN A 337 -10.85 10.53 7.75
N LEU A 338 -9.80 10.63 6.94
CA LEU A 338 -9.41 9.53 6.05
C LEU A 338 -9.05 8.29 6.88
N GLY A 339 -9.30 7.10 6.33
CA GLY A 339 -8.93 5.84 6.98
C GLY A 339 -7.42 5.58 7.02
N LEU A 340 -6.64 6.33 6.22
CA LEU A 340 -5.18 6.35 6.27
C LEU A 340 -4.70 7.71 6.77
N GLU A 341 -3.78 7.70 7.73
CA GLU A 341 -3.27 8.92 8.37
C GLU A 341 -2.16 9.63 7.56
N GLY A 342 -2.02 10.93 7.80
CA GLY A 342 -0.99 11.81 7.25
C GLY A 342 -1.49 12.70 6.10
N GLU A 343 -1.01 13.95 6.06
CA GLU A 343 -1.45 14.95 5.07
C GLU A 343 -1.26 14.53 3.61
N HIS A 344 -0.20 13.77 3.33
CA HIS A 344 0.09 13.26 1.99
C HIS A 344 -1.03 12.32 1.47
N GLN A 345 -1.87 11.77 2.35
CA GLN A 345 -2.98 10.91 1.95
C GLN A 345 -4.10 11.68 1.25
N PHE A 346 -4.27 12.99 1.47
CA PHE A 346 -5.27 13.78 0.74
C PHE A 346 -4.94 13.89 -0.76
N VAL A 347 -3.66 13.86 -1.11
CA VAL A 347 -3.20 13.81 -2.51
C VAL A 347 -3.53 12.44 -3.13
N ASN A 348 -3.25 11.36 -2.41
CA ASN A 348 -3.56 9.99 -2.84
C ASN A 348 -5.08 9.76 -2.94
N ALA A 349 -5.85 10.27 -2.00
CA ALA A 349 -7.31 10.20 -1.97
C ALA A 349 -7.92 10.98 -3.14
N GLY A 350 -7.43 12.20 -3.42
CA GLY A 350 -7.89 12.98 -4.58
C GLY A 350 -7.66 12.26 -5.91
N LEU A 351 -6.51 11.58 -6.06
CA LEU A 351 -6.26 10.72 -7.21
C LEU A 351 -7.22 9.52 -7.25
N ALA A 352 -7.42 8.82 -6.13
CA ALA A 352 -8.34 7.69 -6.05
C ALA A 352 -9.78 8.08 -6.45
N VAL A 353 -10.27 9.23 -5.96
CA VAL A 353 -11.59 9.76 -6.33
C VAL A 353 -11.71 9.94 -7.85
N ALA A 354 -10.71 10.51 -8.51
CA ALA A 354 -10.72 10.71 -9.97
C ALA A 354 -10.69 9.37 -10.74
N LEU A 355 -9.88 8.40 -10.27
CA LEU A 355 -9.81 7.06 -10.85
C LEU A 355 -11.15 6.33 -10.73
N CYS A 356 -11.76 6.32 -9.54
CA CYS A 356 -13.08 5.70 -9.32
C CYS A 356 -14.16 6.36 -10.18
N SER A 357 -14.21 7.69 -10.19
CA SER A 357 -15.19 8.46 -10.96
C SER A 357 -15.14 8.10 -12.45
N THR A 358 -13.93 8.08 -13.02
CA THR A 358 -13.71 7.76 -14.43
C THR A 358 -14.02 6.30 -14.73
N TRP A 359 -13.66 5.39 -13.83
CA TRP A 359 -13.96 3.97 -13.98
C TRP A 359 -15.47 3.71 -14.00
N LEU A 360 -16.22 4.32 -13.07
CA LEU A 360 -17.68 4.21 -13.01
C LEU A 360 -18.33 4.74 -14.30
N GLU A 361 -17.88 5.90 -14.79
CA GLU A 361 -18.40 6.50 -16.04
C GLU A 361 -18.14 5.60 -17.25
N ARG A 362 -16.90 5.15 -17.44
CA ARG A 362 -16.53 4.34 -18.61
C ARG A 362 -17.10 2.93 -18.59
N THR A 363 -17.54 2.44 -17.43
CA THR A 363 -18.15 1.12 -17.29
C THR A 363 -19.69 1.17 -17.27
N GLY A 364 -20.28 2.35 -17.49
CA GLY A 364 -21.74 2.53 -17.60
C GLY A 364 -22.48 2.52 -16.26
N ASN A 365 -21.78 2.75 -15.15
CA ASN A 365 -22.36 2.73 -13.82
C ASN A 365 -22.90 4.12 -13.43
N ALA A 366 -24.22 4.21 -13.20
CA ALA A 366 -24.96 5.46 -13.01
C ALA A 366 -24.75 6.17 -11.65
N VAL A 367 -23.77 5.76 -10.84
CA VAL A 367 -23.32 6.56 -9.67
C VAL A 367 -22.80 7.96 -10.12
N VAL A 368 -22.60 8.13 -11.43
CA VAL A 368 -21.96 9.24 -12.15
C VAL A 368 -22.84 10.49 -12.33
N ASP A 369 -24.16 10.42 -12.22
CA ASP A 369 -25.00 11.63 -12.37
C ASP A 369 -24.72 12.68 -11.27
N TYR A 370 -24.09 12.28 -10.16
CA TYR A 370 -23.80 13.15 -9.02
C TYR A 370 -22.47 13.91 -9.13
N LEU A 371 -21.49 13.43 -9.88
CA LEU A 371 -20.14 14.05 -9.96
C LEU A 371 -20.04 15.16 -11.02
N LYS A 372 -21.04 15.28 -11.89
CA LYS A 372 -21.09 16.28 -12.98
C LYS A 372 -21.61 17.64 -12.53
N ASP A 373 -22.13 17.74 -11.30
CA ASP A 373 -22.66 18.99 -10.76
C ASP A 373 -21.58 19.78 -10.00
N ALA A 374 -21.02 20.81 -10.65
CA ALA A 374 -19.95 21.68 -10.16
C ALA A 374 -20.30 22.53 -8.92
N LYS A 375 -21.41 22.21 -8.23
CA LYS A 375 -21.94 22.93 -7.05
C LYS A 375 -21.99 22.07 -5.78
N GLN A 376 -21.56 20.81 -5.81
CA GLN A 376 -21.63 19.96 -4.61
C GLN A 376 -20.57 20.31 -3.57
N THR A 377 -21.04 20.46 -2.34
CA THR A 377 -20.24 20.76 -1.14
C THR A 377 -19.73 19.51 -0.44
N SER A 378 -19.96 18.29 -0.97
CA SER A 378 -19.58 17.02 -0.36
C SER A 378 -19.47 15.89 -1.38
N LEU A 379 -18.63 14.89 -1.09
CA LEU A 379 -18.53 13.67 -1.90
C LEU A 379 -19.77 12.76 -1.76
N PRO A 380 -20.03 11.87 -2.73
CA PRO A 380 -21.05 10.81 -2.57
C PRO A 380 -20.81 9.98 -1.31
N GLU A 381 -21.89 9.49 -0.68
CA GLU A 381 -21.78 8.76 0.59
C GLU A 381 -20.88 7.52 0.47
N GLN A 382 -20.94 6.80 -0.65
CA GLN A 382 -20.11 5.62 -0.91
C GLN A 382 -18.62 5.99 -1.00
N PHE A 383 -18.30 7.15 -1.58
CA PHE A 383 -16.94 7.67 -1.66
C PHE A 383 -16.45 8.07 -0.27
N LEU A 384 -17.28 8.76 0.50
CA LEU A 384 -16.96 9.15 1.87
C LEU A 384 -16.70 7.93 2.76
N ARG A 385 -17.58 6.92 2.70
CA ARG A 385 -17.38 5.64 3.39
C ARG A 385 -16.10 4.95 2.93
N GLY A 386 -15.88 4.85 1.62
CA GLY A 386 -14.66 4.27 1.06
C GLY A 386 -13.37 4.95 1.54
N LEU A 387 -13.34 6.28 1.55
CA LEU A 387 -12.20 7.07 2.00
C LEU A 387 -11.96 6.95 3.51
N THR A 388 -13.02 6.82 4.31
CA THR A 388 -12.93 6.75 5.79
C THR A 388 -12.68 5.34 6.32
N THR A 389 -13.06 4.29 5.57
CA THR A 389 -12.85 2.89 5.96
C THR A 389 -11.64 2.24 5.30
N ALA A 390 -10.93 2.94 4.40
CA ALA A 390 -9.72 2.43 3.78
C ALA A 390 -8.67 2.09 4.84
N SER A 391 -8.05 0.91 4.74
CA SER A 391 -7.08 0.44 5.73
C SER A 391 -5.93 -0.28 5.04
N MET A 392 -4.72 0.07 5.45
CA MET A 392 -3.46 -0.51 4.98
C MET A 392 -2.46 -0.54 6.12
N GLN A 393 -1.81 -1.69 6.33
CA GLN A 393 -0.85 -1.85 7.41
C GLN A 393 0.49 -1.15 7.09
N GLY A 394 1.23 -0.79 8.14
CA GLY A 394 2.59 -0.25 8.06
C GLY A 394 2.76 1.12 7.40
N ARG A 395 1.67 1.88 7.25
CA ARG A 395 1.68 3.31 6.87
C ARG A 395 0.99 4.10 7.94
N ALA A 396 1.73 5.01 8.58
CA ALA A 396 1.19 5.90 9.59
C ALA A 396 0.24 5.15 10.57
N GLN A 397 0.64 3.96 11.02
CA GLN A 397 -0.22 3.04 11.76
C GLN A 397 0.13 3.09 13.24
N ILE A 398 -0.87 3.35 14.09
CA ILE A 398 -0.72 3.38 15.54
C ILE A 398 -1.20 2.04 16.12
N VAL A 399 -0.35 1.37 16.90
CA VAL A 399 -0.63 0.07 17.51
C VAL A 399 -0.27 0.10 19.00
N PRO A 400 -1.27 0.18 19.89
CA PRO A 400 -1.06 -0.01 21.32
C PRO A 400 -0.60 -1.45 21.62
N ASP A 401 0.35 -1.62 22.53
CA ASP A 401 0.71 -2.96 23.01
C ASP A 401 -0.33 -3.45 24.04
N HIS A 402 -1.02 -4.54 23.71
CA HIS A 402 -2.04 -5.14 24.57
C HIS A 402 -1.53 -6.32 25.40
N VAL A 403 -0.26 -6.74 25.23
CA VAL A 403 0.35 -7.89 25.91
C VAL A 403 0.84 -7.51 27.31
N VAL A 404 0.83 -6.23 27.68
CA VAL A 404 1.09 -5.80 29.05
C VAL A 404 -0.10 -6.22 29.93
N GLU A 405 -0.05 -7.44 30.48
CA GLU A 405 -1.04 -8.10 31.38
C GLU A 405 -1.43 -7.30 32.64
N SER A 406 -0.88 -6.10 32.82
CA SER A 406 -0.98 -5.30 34.04
C SER A 406 -2.12 -4.27 34.00
N GLY A 407 -3.34 -4.61 33.57
CA GLY A 407 -4.55 -3.80 33.79
C GLY A 407 -4.55 -2.32 33.34
N ILE A 408 -3.51 -1.86 32.64
CA ILE A 408 -3.33 -0.48 32.17
C ILE A 408 -2.88 -0.58 30.71
N SER A 409 -3.86 -0.75 29.82
CA SER A 409 -3.64 -0.71 28.37
C SER A 409 -3.30 0.72 27.94
N GLY A 410 -2.30 0.90 27.05
CA GLY A 410 -2.02 2.20 26.40
C GLY A 410 -0.73 2.91 26.80
N ASP A 411 0.07 2.35 27.71
CA ASP A 411 1.34 2.95 28.15
C ASP A 411 2.53 2.66 27.23
N LEU A 412 2.41 1.67 26.35
CA LEU A 412 3.36 1.38 25.27
C LEU A 412 2.61 1.43 23.95
N VAL A 413 2.99 2.36 23.08
CA VAL A 413 2.33 2.58 21.79
C VAL A 413 3.39 2.59 20.69
N TYR A 414 3.17 1.76 19.67
CA TYR A 414 4.01 1.69 18.48
C TYR A 414 3.41 2.55 17.35
N TYR A 415 4.24 3.41 16.77
CA TYR A 415 3.93 4.24 15.62
C TYR A 415 4.72 3.66 14.44
N LEU A 416 4.04 2.99 13.53
CA LEU A 416 4.65 2.17 12.48
C LEU A 416 4.55 2.88 11.12
N ASP A 417 5.68 3.18 10.50
CA ASP A 417 5.70 3.68 9.13
C ASP A 417 6.92 3.19 8.34
N GLY A 418 6.65 2.56 7.19
CA GLY A 418 7.68 1.98 6.32
C GLY A 418 8.47 2.98 5.46
N ALA A 419 8.68 4.23 5.90
CA ALA A 419 9.55 5.21 5.25
C ALA A 419 10.99 4.68 5.11
N HIS A 420 11.62 4.96 3.95
CA HIS A 420 12.93 4.42 3.59
C HIS A 420 13.67 5.25 2.52
N SER A 421 13.21 6.48 2.28
CA SER A 421 13.82 7.51 1.41
C SER A 421 13.85 8.84 2.17
N PRO A 422 14.77 9.77 1.85
CA PRO A 422 14.86 11.08 2.53
C PRO A 422 13.50 11.81 2.60
N GLU A 423 12.77 11.87 1.50
CA GLU A 423 11.48 12.56 1.41
C GLU A 423 10.41 11.87 2.26
N SER A 424 10.41 10.53 2.28
CA SER A 424 9.47 9.78 3.15
C SER A 424 9.82 9.91 4.63
N MET A 425 11.09 10.15 4.99
CA MET A 425 11.48 10.39 6.38
C MET A 425 10.91 11.72 6.88
N ASP A 426 10.95 12.77 6.05
CA ASP A 426 10.35 14.07 6.38
C ASP A 426 8.83 13.93 6.62
N VAL A 427 8.14 13.18 5.76
CA VAL A 427 6.70 12.91 5.88
C VAL A 427 6.38 12.06 7.13
N CYS A 428 7.15 11.00 7.38
CA CYS A 428 7.01 10.14 8.55
C CYS A 428 7.20 10.92 9.85
N ALA A 429 8.26 11.74 9.93
CA ALA A 429 8.53 12.60 11.07
C ALA A 429 7.38 13.57 11.35
N LYS A 430 6.85 14.23 10.30
CA LYS A 430 5.72 15.15 10.44
C LYS A 430 4.47 14.46 10.96
N TRP A 431 4.13 13.29 10.41
CA TRP A 431 3.00 12.49 10.89
C TRP A 431 3.20 12.10 12.35
N PHE A 432 4.34 11.47 12.69
CA PHE A 432 4.63 11.03 14.05
C PHE A 432 4.53 12.20 15.05
N SER A 433 5.08 13.36 14.69
CA SER A 433 5.06 14.55 15.54
C SER A 433 3.66 15.11 15.78
N THR A 434 2.73 14.88 14.85
CA THR A 434 1.33 15.28 14.98
C THR A 434 0.57 14.25 15.81
N ALA A 435 0.72 12.97 15.48
CA ALA A 435 0.02 11.86 16.11
C ALA A 435 0.29 11.78 17.62
N ILE A 436 1.55 11.96 18.06
CA ILE A 436 1.87 11.93 19.49
C ILE A 436 1.28 13.11 20.29
N LYS A 437 0.99 14.24 19.63
CA LYS A 437 0.37 15.42 20.27
C LYS A 437 -1.13 15.24 20.42
N GLU A 438 -1.80 14.68 19.41
CA GLU A 438 -3.22 14.33 19.49
C GLU A 438 -3.47 13.23 20.54
N ASP A 439 -2.51 12.32 20.72
CA ASP A 439 -2.49 11.32 21.79
C ASP A 439 -2.32 11.91 23.20
N HIS A 440 -1.94 13.19 23.30
CA HIS A 440 -1.81 13.95 24.55
C HIS A 440 -3.02 14.82 24.89
N GLU A 441 -3.91 15.10 23.94
CA GLU A 441 -5.14 15.84 24.23
C GLU A 441 -6.21 14.87 24.77
N PRO A 442 -6.85 15.18 25.92
CA PRO A 442 -7.99 14.41 26.35
C PRO A 442 -9.05 14.48 25.24
N LYS A 443 -9.46 13.31 24.73
CA LYS A 443 -10.62 13.21 23.84
C LYS A 443 -11.88 13.56 24.63
N ASP A 444 -12.09 14.85 24.88
CA ASP A 444 -13.38 15.36 25.33
C ASP A 444 -14.41 14.99 24.27
N GLY A 445 -15.44 14.28 24.71
CA GLY A 445 -16.29 13.45 23.87
C GLY A 445 -16.81 14.11 22.60
N VAL A 446 -16.40 13.59 21.45
CA VAL A 446 -17.12 13.75 20.18
C VAL A 446 -18.07 12.57 20.02
N HIS A 447 -19.36 12.89 20.02
CA HIS A 447 -20.50 12.00 19.94
C HIS A 447 -20.44 10.98 18.79
N THR A 448 -20.20 9.71 19.11
CA THR A 448 -20.89 8.60 18.44
C THR A 448 -22.22 8.38 19.14
N LYS A 449 -23.31 8.94 18.59
CA LYS A 449 -24.68 8.55 18.99
C LYS A 449 -24.95 7.12 18.49
N SER A 450 -24.59 6.14 19.30
CA SER A 450 -25.26 4.83 19.27
C SER A 450 -26.32 4.80 20.36
N ILE A 451 -27.54 4.52 19.95
CA ILE A 451 -28.72 4.36 20.80
C ILE A 451 -28.62 3.00 21.49
N ALA A 452 -28.38 2.98 22.81
CA ALA A 452 -29.01 2.04 23.76
C ALA A 452 -28.59 2.35 25.22
N SER A 453 -29.62 2.44 26.06
CA SER A 453 -29.71 2.63 27.50
C SER A 453 -28.82 1.78 28.41
N HIS A 454 -28.17 2.36 29.42
CA HIS A 454 -28.59 2.36 30.85
C HIS A 454 -27.47 2.87 31.80
N HIS A 455 -27.90 3.57 32.85
CA HIS A 455 -27.14 4.14 33.97
C HIS A 455 -26.01 3.28 34.55
N VAL A 456 -24.84 3.87 34.83
CA VAL A 456 -24.12 3.82 36.14
C VAL A 456 -23.26 5.09 36.30
N GLN A 457 -23.15 5.54 37.55
CA GLN A 457 -22.65 6.81 38.08
C GLN A 457 -21.15 7.12 37.92
N ASN A 458 -20.89 8.44 37.91
CA ASN A 458 -19.69 9.18 38.29
C ASN A 458 -18.61 8.42 39.08
N GLY A 459 -17.38 8.48 38.56
CA GLY A 459 -16.15 8.22 39.30
C GLY A 459 -14.99 9.04 38.74
N TYR A 460 -14.60 10.07 39.49
CA TYR A 460 -13.35 10.84 39.45
C TYR A 460 -12.25 10.36 38.49
N GLN A 461 -11.83 11.22 37.55
CA GLN A 461 -10.48 11.16 36.96
C GLN A 461 -9.73 12.46 37.21
N ASN A 462 -8.97 12.47 38.31
CA ASN A 462 -7.83 13.36 38.47
C ASN A 462 -6.61 12.57 37.98
N GLY A 463 -6.41 12.52 36.66
CA GLY A 463 -5.31 11.77 36.05
C GLY A 463 -4.00 12.54 36.14
N SER A 464 -3.08 12.07 36.98
CA SER A 464 -1.67 12.47 36.94
C SER A 464 -1.12 12.32 35.51
N ARG A 465 -0.60 13.41 34.92
CA ARG A 465 -0.02 13.42 33.57
C ARG A 465 1.22 12.52 33.57
N LYS A 466 1.15 11.37 32.88
CA LYS A 466 2.30 10.47 32.72
C LYS A 466 3.43 11.15 31.95
N ASN A 467 4.67 10.83 32.31
CA ASN A 467 5.84 11.27 31.57
C ASN A 467 5.95 10.41 30.30
N SER A 468 5.80 11.04 29.13
CA SER A 468 6.03 10.36 27.85
C SER A 468 7.52 10.42 27.47
N MET A 469 8.05 9.30 26.98
CA MET A 469 9.33 9.25 26.28
C MET A 469 9.10 8.83 24.84
N GLN A 470 9.76 9.54 23.91
CA GLN A 470 9.77 9.20 22.50
C GLN A 470 10.98 8.33 22.18
N ILE A 471 10.72 7.13 21.68
CA ILE A 471 11.76 6.15 21.35
C ILE A 471 11.77 5.95 19.84
N LEU A 472 12.97 5.94 19.25
CA LEU A 472 13.15 5.52 17.86
C LEU A 472 13.56 4.04 17.84
N LEU A 473 12.83 3.20 17.12
CA LEU A 473 13.25 1.85 16.75
C LEU A 473 13.56 1.84 15.25
N PHE A 474 14.83 1.74 14.89
CA PHE A 474 15.28 1.99 13.52
C PHE A 474 16.15 0.87 12.95
N ASN A 475 15.91 0.57 11.67
CA ASN A 475 16.81 -0.18 10.83
C ASN A 475 16.53 0.15 9.35
N CYS A 476 17.55 0.18 8.52
CA CYS A 476 17.40 0.30 7.06
C CYS A 476 18.22 -0.78 6.34
N MET A 477 17.84 -1.08 5.10
CA MET A 477 18.59 -2.02 4.26
C MET A 477 19.92 -1.39 3.82
N SER A 478 20.95 -2.21 3.58
CA SER A 478 22.29 -1.76 3.17
C SER A 478 22.35 -1.04 1.80
N VAL A 479 21.29 -1.16 0.99
CA VAL A 479 21.12 -0.41 -0.27
C VAL A 479 20.62 1.02 -0.05
N ARG A 480 20.29 1.39 1.20
CA ARG A 480 19.90 2.74 1.59
C ARG A 480 21.03 3.38 2.39
N ASP A 481 21.15 4.70 2.28
CA ASP A 481 22.16 5.46 3.00
C ASP A 481 21.59 6.01 4.32
N PRO A 482 21.95 5.43 5.48
CA PRO A 482 21.49 5.94 6.77
C PRO A 482 21.95 7.37 7.07
N GLN A 483 23.04 7.86 6.45
CA GLN A 483 23.50 9.25 6.61
C GLN A 483 22.58 10.26 5.95
N LEU A 484 21.74 9.84 4.99
CA LEU A 484 20.70 10.68 4.42
C LEU A 484 19.37 10.53 5.16
N LEU A 485 19.08 9.35 5.72
CA LEU A 485 17.79 9.05 6.34
C LEU A 485 17.68 9.59 7.78
N LEU A 486 18.65 9.27 8.65
CA LEU A 486 18.58 9.63 10.07
C LEU A 486 18.55 11.14 10.28
N PRO A 487 19.41 11.97 9.64
CA PRO A 487 19.38 13.41 9.86
C PRO A 487 18.09 14.06 9.36
N ARG A 488 17.51 13.54 8.27
CA ARG A 488 16.23 14.02 7.75
C ARG A 488 15.11 13.79 8.76
N LEU A 489 15.01 12.55 9.26
CA LEU A 489 14.03 12.17 10.28
C LEU A 489 14.18 13.03 11.54
N THR A 490 15.39 13.14 12.10
CA THR A 490 15.62 13.87 13.35
C THR A 490 15.36 15.37 13.18
N ASN A 491 15.87 15.99 12.12
CA ASN A 491 15.67 17.42 11.86
C ASN A 491 14.18 17.75 11.66
N ALA A 492 13.45 16.89 10.93
CA ALA A 492 12.03 17.06 10.72
C ALA A 492 11.26 16.92 12.05
N CYS A 493 11.55 15.93 12.89
CA CYS A 493 10.95 15.82 14.23
C CYS A 493 11.27 17.04 15.11
N THR A 494 12.54 17.46 15.17
CA THR A 494 12.98 18.62 15.96
C THR A 494 12.28 19.90 15.50
N SER A 495 12.12 20.11 14.20
CA SER A 495 11.39 21.28 13.66
C SER A 495 9.91 21.32 14.06
N HIS A 496 9.34 20.18 14.44
CA HIS A 496 7.98 20.05 14.98
C HIS A 496 7.95 19.94 16.52
N GLY A 497 9.09 20.15 17.19
CA GLY A 497 9.22 20.14 18.65
C GLY A 497 9.24 18.75 19.28
N VAL A 498 9.68 17.74 18.53
CA VAL A 498 9.76 16.34 19.01
C VAL A 498 11.21 15.88 18.99
N HIS A 499 11.68 15.37 20.11
CA HIS A 499 13.03 14.82 20.27
C HIS A 499 12.94 13.37 20.73
N PHE A 500 13.84 12.52 20.26
CA PHE A 500 13.92 11.13 20.73
C PHE A 500 14.79 11.05 21.98
N ASP A 501 14.24 10.51 23.07
CA ASP A 501 14.96 10.25 24.31
C ASP A 501 15.97 9.11 24.15
N LYS A 502 15.64 8.12 23.30
CA LYS A 502 16.50 6.98 23.01
C LYS A 502 16.27 6.42 21.62
N ALA A 503 17.34 5.95 20.98
CA ALA A 503 17.26 5.16 19.75
C ALA A 503 17.69 3.70 19.96
N LEU A 504 16.92 2.77 19.41
CA LEU A 504 17.15 1.33 19.44
C LEU A 504 17.44 0.85 18.02
N PHE A 505 18.55 0.16 17.84
CA PHE A 505 18.96 -0.42 16.57
C PHE A 505 18.89 -1.94 16.64
N VAL A 506 18.17 -2.54 15.70
CA VAL A 506 17.87 -3.97 15.69
C VAL A 506 18.07 -4.57 14.30
N PRO A 507 18.50 -5.84 14.19
CA PRO A 507 18.49 -6.54 12.92
C PRO A 507 17.06 -6.86 12.48
N ASN A 508 16.84 -6.99 11.16
CA ASN A 508 15.58 -7.53 10.65
C ASN A 508 15.55 -9.05 10.88
N THR A 509 14.37 -9.59 11.15
CA THR A 509 14.13 -11.04 11.19
C THR A 509 13.79 -11.53 9.78
N SER A 510 12.95 -10.79 9.05
CA SER A 510 12.62 -11.09 7.67
C SER A 510 13.76 -10.68 6.72
N VAL A 511 14.01 -11.54 5.72
CA VAL A 511 15.05 -11.35 4.69
C VAL A 511 14.44 -11.26 3.30
N TYR A 512 15.02 -10.45 2.42
CA TYR A 512 14.46 -10.17 1.09
C TYR A 512 14.49 -11.37 0.12
N TYR A 513 15.24 -12.43 0.44
CA TYR A 513 15.44 -13.61 -0.40
C TYR A 513 14.62 -14.83 0.05
N LYS A 514 13.77 -14.68 1.07
CA LYS A 514 12.90 -15.75 1.58
C LYS A 514 11.52 -15.20 1.86
N VAL A 515 10.49 -15.95 1.45
CA VAL A 515 9.09 -15.71 1.79
C VAL A 515 8.64 -16.78 2.78
N GLY A 516 7.78 -16.40 3.73
CA GLY A 516 7.23 -17.29 4.74
C GLY A 516 7.62 -16.94 6.18
N THR A 517 6.90 -17.51 7.13
CA THR A 517 7.03 -17.25 8.58
C THR A 517 8.24 -17.96 9.21
N GLY A 518 8.78 -18.99 8.53
CA GLY A 518 9.88 -19.83 9.00
C GLY A 518 11.29 -19.29 8.74
N SER A 519 11.54 -17.99 8.87
CA SER A 519 12.93 -17.57 9.11
C SER A 519 13.30 -18.07 10.50
N VAL A 520 14.06 -19.17 10.56
CA VAL A 520 14.68 -19.68 11.78
C VAL A 520 15.29 -18.48 12.49
N LEU A 521 14.74 -18.10 13.66
CA LEU A 521 15.39 -17.16 14.56
C LEU A 521 16.83 -17.68 14.69
N PRO A 522 17.85 -16.90 14.29
CA PRO A 522 19.22 -17.33 14.51
C PRO A 522 19.33 -17.69 15.99
N THR A 523 19.77 -18.90 16.29
CA THR A 523 20.14 -19.25 17.66
C THR A 523 21.08 -18.16 18.15
N ASP A 524 20.81 -17.59 19.34
CA ASP A 524 21.36 -16.33 19.88
C ASP A 524 22.90 -16.17 19.85
N ALA A 525 23.64 -17.21 19.50
CA ALA A 525 25.09 -17.26 19.60
C ALA A 525 25.88 -16.62 18.43
N ASN A 526 25.26 -16.18 17.31
CA ASN A 526 26.03 -15.70 16.14
C ASN A 526 25.36 -14.65 15.24
N VAL A 527 24.57 -13.72 15.81
CA VAL A 527 24.02 -12.60 15.03
C VAL A 527 25.10 -11.55 14.76
N ASP A 528 25.42 -11.28 13.49
CA ASP A 528 26.29 -10.16 13.11
C ASP A 528 25.56 -8.83 13.31
N LEU A 529 26.01 -8.05 14.30
CA LEU A 529 25.45 -6.75 14.65
C LEU A 529 26.29 -5.58 14.10
N SER A 530 27.26 -5.84 13.22
CA SER A 530 28.14 -4.81 12.65
C SER A 530 27.36 -3.66 11.99
N TRP A 531 26.27 -3.97 11.30
CA TRP A 531 25.38 -2.97 10.70
C TRP A 531 24.67 -2.13 11.77
N GLN A 532 24.08 -2.75 12.79
CA GLN A 532 23.41 -2.04 13.88
C GLN A 532 24.37 -1.16 14.67
N LEU A 533 25.60 -1.64 14.92
CA LEU A 533 26.66 -0.86 15.56
C LEU A 533 27.11 0.33 14.69
N ASN A 534 27.08 0.21 13.36
CA ASN A 534 27.33 1.34 12.47
C ASN A 534 26.20 2.38 12.58
N LEU A 535 24.93 1.94 12.53
CA LEU A 535 23.78 2.83 12.71
C LEU A 535 23.83 3.58 14.06
N GLN A 536 24.21 2.89 15.14
CA GLN A 536 24.41 3.49 16.46
C GLN A 536 25.50 4.58 16.44
N LYS A 537 26.66 4.30 15.83
CA LYS A 537 27.75 5.30 15.71
C LYS A 537 27.31 6.52 14.92
N LEU A 538 26.58 6.33 13.81
CA LEU A 538 26.04 7.44 13.03
C LEU A 538 25.08 8.29 13.87
N TRP A 539 24.18 7.65 14.61
CA TRP A 539 23.25 8.33 15.52
C TRP A 539 23.98 9.14 16.61
N GLU A 540 25.00 8.56 17.23
CA GLU A 540 25.78 9.23 18.27
C GLU A 540 26.52 10.45 17.70
N ASN A 541 27.12 10.33 16.51
CA ASN A 541 27.80 11.45 15.84
C ASN A 541 26.85 12.61 15.54
N LEU A 542 25.61 12.33 15.14
CA LEU A 542 24.60 13.36 14.90
C LEU A 542 24.28 14.16 16.18
N ASN A 543 24.18 13.47 17.32
CA ASN A 543 23.89 14.11 18.61
C ASN A 543 25.12 14.79 19.24
N HIS A 544 26.34 14.35 18.91
CA HIS A 544 27.57 15.03 19.35
C HIS A 544 27.82 16.34 18.61
N GLY A 545 27.41 16.45 17.33
CA GLY A 545 27.48 17.69 16.56
C GLY A 545 26.62 18.84 17.11
N GLU A 546 25.57 18.52 17.89
CA GLU A 546 24.78 19.53 18.63
C GLU A 546 25.48 19.98 19.92
N LYS A 547 26.22 19.09 20.60
CA LYS A 547 26.91 19.39 21.87
C LYS A 547 28.14 20.29 21.72
N GLU A 548 28.78 20.39 20.56
CA GLU A 548 29.87 21.37 20.36
C GLU A 548 29.39 22.83 20.31
N ARG A 549 28.06 23.08 20.25
CA ARG A 549 27.48 24.42 20.36
C ARG A 549 27.01 24.81 21.77
N GLU A 550 27.01 23.88 22.72
CA GLU A 550 26.69 24.18 24.14
C GLU A 550 27.74 23.54 25.06
N VAL A 551 28.62 24.41 25.54
CA VAL A 551 29.77 24.05 26.36
C VAL A 551 29.36 23.75 27.82
N LYS A 552 30.02 22.72 28.39
CA LYS A 552 30.34 22.46 29.82
C LYS A 552 29.28 21.86 30.77
N SER A 553 29.66 20.64 31.22
CA SER A 553 29.55 20.07 32.56
C SER A 553 28.18 19.92 33.22
N THR A 554 27.77 18.67 33.46
CA THR A 554 27.87 18.04 34.80
C THR A 554 27.61 16.54 34.67
N ASP A 555 28.57 15.75 35.15
CA ASP A 555 28.49 14.29 35.27
C ASP A 555 27.52 13.89 36.39
N THR A 556 26.62 12.96 36.11
CA THR A 556 26.02 12.07 37.12
C THR A 556 25.79 10.69 36.51
N SER A 557 26.71 9.78 36.82
CA SER A 557 26.69 8.36 36.46
C SER A 557 25.67 7.57 37.28
N PHE A 558 24.83 6.78 36.61
CA PHE A 558 24.14 5.64 37.21
C PHE A 558 24.75 4.36 36.61
N GLU A 559 25.52 3.63 37.40
CA GLU A 559 25.90 2.23 37.13
C GLU A 559 24.85 1.32 37.76
N GLU A 560 24.26 0.40 36.99
CA GLU A 560 23.69 -0.83 37.54
C GLU A 560 23.98 -2.03 36.62
N ASP A 561 24.43 -3.11 37.27
CA ASP A 561 24.88 -4.39 36.74
C ASP A 561 23.80 -5.16 35.98
N VAL A 562 24.05 -5.46 34.70
CA VAL A 562 23.40 -6.56 33.97
C VAL A 562 24.44 -7.28 33.09
N ASP A 563 24.34 -8.60 33.10
CA ASP A 563 25.22 -9.62 32.54
C ASP A 563 26.00 -9.24 31.26
N LYS A 564 27.34 -9.33 31.37
CA LYS A 564 28.29 -9.08 30.28
C LYS A 564 28.24 -10.23 29.25
N LYS A 565 27.34 -10.13 28.28
CA LYS A 565 27.51 -10.63 26.90
C LYS A 565 26.36 -10.11 26.00
N SER A 566 26.73 -9.24 25.05
CA SER A 566 25.99 -8.84 23.82
C SER A 566 25.16 -7.54 23.75
N VAL A 567 25.08 -6.69 24.77
CA VAL A 567 24.35 -5.40 24.66
C VAL A 567 25.26 -4.21 24.99
N GLN A 568 25.51 -3.34 24.00
CA GLN A 568 26.28 -2.10 24.18
C GLN A 568 25.31 -0.95 24.46
N PHE A 569 25.14 -0.60 25.74
CA PHE A 569 24.29 0.49 26.18
C PHE A 569 25.04 1.83 26.16
N SER A 570 24.42 2.84 25.56
CA SER A 570 24.74 4.26 25.72
C SER A 570 23.50 4.95 26.31
N GLU A 571 23.66 6.11 26.95
CA GLU A 571 22.53 6.83 27.57
C GLU A 571 21.40 7.05 26.56
N ARG A 572 21.75 7.45 25.32
CA ARG A 572 20.79 7.84 24.26
C ARG A 572 20.62 6.82 23.14
N SER A 573 21.32 5.68 23.18
CA SER A 573 21.24 4.66 22.11
C SER A 573 21.48 3.24 22.64
N SER A 574 20.95 2.22 21.97
CA SER A 574 21.21 0.81 22.29
C SER A 574 21.09 -0.08 21.06
N VAL A 575 21.90 -1.13 20.99
CA VAL A 575 21.80 -2.20 19.98
C VAL A 575 21.27 -3.46 20.64
N PHE A 576 20.20 -4.04 20.09
CA PHE A 576 19.67 -5.32 20.56
C PHE A 576 19.96 -6.43 19.53
N PRO A 577 20.16 -7.67 19.98
CA PRO A 577 20.44 -8.80 19.09
C PRO A 577 19.23 -9.23 18.25
N SER A 578 18.00 -8.88 18.67
CA SER A 578 16.79 -9.14 17.90
C SER A 578 15.62 -8.23 18.31
N ILE A 579 14.59 -8.18 17.46
CA ILE A 579 13.36 -7.42 17.71
C ILE A 579 12.62 -7.91 18.97
N PRO A 580 12.45 -9.23 19.22
CA PRO A 580 11.88 -9.72 20.47
C PRO A 580 12.59 -9.21 21.74
N HIS A 581 13.92 -9.12 21.72
CA HIS A 581 14.68 -8.58 22.86
C HIS A 581 14.37 -7.09 23.10
N ALA A 582 14.33 -6.29 22.04
CA ALA A 582 13.99 -4.87 22.14
C ALA A 582 12.54 -4.65 22.65
N ILE A 583 11.57 -5.41 22.14
CA ILE A 583 10.18 -5.36 22.59
C ILE A 583 10.05 -5.80 24.05
N SER A 584 10.75 -6.87 24.46
CA SER A 584 10.76 -7.33 25.85
C SER A 584 11.27 -6.24 26.80
N TRP A 585 12.38 -5.59 26.42
CA TRP A 585 12.95 -4.47 27.17
C TRP A 585 11.98 -3.28 27.28
N LEU A 586 11.34 -2.88 26.17
CA LEU A 586 10.32 -1.81 26.18
C LEU A 586 9.15 -2.13 27.12
N ARG A 587 8.63 -3.36 27.06
CA ARG A 587 7.56 -3.82 27.95
C ARG A 587 8.02 -3.83 29.41
N GLU A 588 9.27 -4.19 29.69
CA GLU A 588 9.83 -4.17 31.04
C GLU A 588 9.98 -2.76 31.61
N CYS A 589 10.41 -1.78 30.79
CA CYS A 589 10.49 -0.38 31.20
C CYS A 589 9.13 0.16 31.70
N VAL A 590 8.05 -0.11 30.95
CA VAL A 590 6.70 0.33 31.34
C VAL A 590 6.19 -0.44 32.56
N ARG A 591 6.48 -1.75 32.66
CA ARG A 591 6.11 -2.55 33.86
C ARG A 591 6.80 -2.04 35.13
N LYS A 592 8.08 -1.66 35.04
CA LYS A 592 8.87 -1.15 36.17
C LYS A 592 8.47 0.28 36.57
N ASN A 593 8.10 1.12 35.61
CA ASN A 593 7.71 2.52 35.88
C ASN A 593 6.28 2.81 35.40
N LYS A 594 5.31 2.72 36.31
CA LYS A 594 3.88 2.97 36.01
C LYS A 594 3.54 4.43 35.63
N SER A 595 4.47 5.37 35.86
CA SER A 595 4.31 6.77 35.45
C SER A 595 4.85 7.06 34.05
N LEU A 596 5.51 6.07 33.44
CA LEU A 596 6.14 6.16 32.14
C LEU A 596 5.17 5.75 31.03
N ARG A 597 5.12 6.55 29.97
CA ARG A 597 4.49 6.22 28.70
C ARG A 597 5.57 6.17 27.61
N LEU A 598 5.61 5.12 26.82
CA LEU A 598 6.54 4.97 25.71
C LEU A 598 5.78 5.10 24.39
N GLN A 599 6.23 6.06 23.58
CA GLN A 599 5.77 6.26 22.20
C GLN A 599 6.91 5.91 21.26
N VAL A 600 6.81 4.75 20.61
CA VAL A 600 7.91 4.13 19.86
C VAL A 600 7.67 4.31 18.36
N LEU A 601 8.45 5.17 17.70
CA LEU A 601 8.46 5.25 16.24
C LEU A 601 9.27 4.09 15.65
N VAL A 602 8.64 3.27 14.82
CA VAL A 602 9.26 2.17 14.08
C VAL A 602 9.31 2.54 12.60
N THR A 603 10.53 2.75 12.08
CA THR A 603 10.71 3.21 10.69
C THR A 603 12.09 2.82 10.12
N GLY A 604 12.36 3.16 8.86
CA GLY A 604 13.61 2.86 8.16
C GLY A 604 13.50 1.72 7.15
N SER A 605 12.55 0.81 7.33
CA SER A 605 12.34 -0.34 6.47
C SER A 605 10.95 -0.94 6.64
N LEU A 606 10.35 -1.40 5.54
CA LEU A 606 9.13 -2.20 5.58
C LEU A 606 9.32 -3.55 6.29
N HIS A 607 10.52 -4.13 6.22
CA HIS A 607 10.84 -5.38 6.93
C HIS A 607 10.77 -5.20 8.45
N LEU A 608 11.36 -4.11 8.97
CA LEU A 608 11.32 -3.83 10.40
C LEU A 608 9.86 -3.62 10.87
N VAL A 609 9.09 -2.86 10.10
CA VAL A 609 7.67 -2.60 10.41
C VAL A 609 6.86 -3.90 10.43
N GLY A 610 7.01 -4.76 9.42
CA GLY A 610 6.32 -6.05 9.37
C GLY A 610 6.74 -6.99 10.50
N ASP A 611 8.03 -7.07 10.80
CA ASP A 611 8.55 -7.91 11.88
C ASP A 611 8.07 -7.46 13.27
N VAL A 612 8.03 -6.15 13.52
CA VAL A 612 7.45 -5.61 14.76
C VAL A 612 5.95 -5.88 14.81
N LEU A 613 5.23 -5.61 13.73
CA LEU A 613 3.78 -5.79 13.67
C LEU A 613 3.37 -7.25 13.96
N ARG A 614 4.15 -8.24 13.50
CA ARG A 614 3.96 -9.67 13.80
C ARG A 614 4.06 -10.02 15.30
N LEU A 615 4.78 -9.21 16.09
CA LEU A 615 5.05 -9.47 17.52
C LEU A 615 4.15 -8.68 18.48
N VAL A 616 3.51 -7.61 17.99
CA VAL A 616 2.70 -6.69 18.81
C VAL A 616 1.20 -6.77 18.49
N LYS A 617 0.85 -7.36 17.36
CA LYS A 617 -0.53 -7.66 16.95
C LYS A 617 -0.80 -9.14 17.16
#